data_AF-A0A812JS78-F1
#
_entry.id   AF-A0A812JS78-F1
#
_cell.length_a   1.000
_cell.length_b   1.000
_cell.length_c   1.000
_cell.angle_alpha   90.00
_cell.angle_beta   90.00
_cell.angle_gamma   90.00
#
_symmetry.space_group_name_H-M   'P 1'
#
loop_
_entity.id
_entity.type
_entity.pdbx_description
1 polymer ?
#
loop_
_entity_poly.entity_id
_entity_poly.type
_entity_poly.pdbx_seq_one_letter_code
_entity_poly.pdbx_strand_id
1 'polypeptide(L)'
;SLVLIALDCRSFSSMSRWSSGRSLIRLWGYKDREFVAAGNKLSSRVALLLHLCQWRNLRWLLEQPDGSMLPHLPRFQQLWQKFHVYQGSFWMGKFKGPTPKRHRIWSCCFDLVDGIQKRAGHMLKSEMSEFKKTLVRRYEDKLGQKRYSGKQKELRESQILGFKFTFCRAPNPVNR
;
A
#
# COMPACT_ATOMS: atom_id res chain seq x y z
N SER A 1 -8.71 -16.82 10.33
CA SER A 1 -7.40 -16.57 9.66
C SER A 1 -7.30 -15.12 9.20
N LEU A 2 -6.08 -14.61 8.97
CA LEU A 2 -5.82 -13.27 8.44
C LEU A 2 -5.06 -13.37 7.10
N VAL A 3 -5.50 -12.65 6.09
CA VAL A 3 -4.83 -12.52 4.79
C VAL A 3 -4.19 -11.13 4.69
N LEU A 4 -2.86 -11.06 4.65
CA LEU A 4 -2.14 -9.80 4.44
C LEU A 4 -1.82 -9.62 2.95
N ILE A 5 -2.16 -8.46 2.40
CA ILE A 5 -1.92 -8.14 1.00
C ILE A 5 -1.17 -6.81 0.90
N ALA A 6 0.06 -6.89 0.39
CA ALA A 6 0.87 -5.73 0.02
C ALA A 6 1.03 -5.72 -1.50
N LEU A 7 0.31 -4.81 -2.16
CA LEU A 7 0.35 -4.67 -3.61
C LEU A 7 1.51 -3.75 -4.04
N ASP A 8 2.23 -4.14 -5.08
CA ASP A 8 3.31 -3.33 -5.63
C ASP A 8 2.80 -1.95 -6.09
N CYS A 9 3.32 -0.91 -5.44
CA CYS A 9 2.87 0.47 -5.64
C CYS A 9 3.57 1.18 -6.81
N ARG A 10 4.44 0.51 -7.58
CA ARG A 10 5.19 1.12 -8.70
C ARG A 10 4.34 1.87 -9.71
N SER A 11 3.10 1.43 -9.97
CA SER A 11 2.20 2.12 -10.90
C SER A 11 1.14 2.99 -10.23
N PHE A 12 1.00 2.91 -8.90
CA PHE A 12 -0.10 3.54 -8.16
C PHE A 12 0.36 4.67 -7.23
N SER A 13 1.62 4.68 -6.84
CA SER A 13 2.19 5.70 -5.95
C SER A 13 2.10 7.10 -6.56
N SER A 14 2.00 8.11 -5.71
CA SER A 14 2.01 9.52 -6.13
C SER A 14 3.24 9.87 -6.98
N MET A 15 4.41 9.33 -6.62
CA MET A 15 5.66 9.52 -7.36
C MET A 15 5.62 8.96 -8.79
N SER A 16 4.81 7.93 -9.01
CA SER A 16 4.65 7.31 -10.33
C SER A 16 3.56 7.95 -11.17
N ARG A 17 2.83 8.98 -10.70
CA ARG A 17 1.69 9.55 -11.45
C ARG A 17 2.09 10.08 -12.82
N TRP A 18 3.22 10.76 -12.90
CA TRP A 18 3.71 11.31 -14.17
C TRP A 18 4.08 10.19 -15.17
N SER A 19 4.84 9.20 -14.71
CA SER A 19 5.26 8.07 -15.55
C SER A 19 4.12 7.09 -15.85
N SER A 20 3.16 6.92 -14.96
CA SER A 20 2.00 6.05 -15.20
C SER A 20 0.89 6.75 -15.97
N GLY A 21 0.87 8.09 -16.01
CA GLY A 21 -0.22 8.88 -16.56
C GLY A 21 -1.52 8.78 -15.77
N ARG A 22 -1.48 8.26 -14.54
CA ARG A 22 -2.69 8.10 -13.72
C ARG A 22 -3.12 9.43 -13.12
N SER A 23 -4.40 9.72 -13.27
CA SER A 23 -5.09 10.86 -12.65
C SER A 23 -6.54 10.48 -12.35
N LEU A 24 -7.31 11.38 -11.73
CA LEU A 24 -8.73 11.13 -11.45
C LEU A 24 -9.55 10.92 -12.73
N ILE A 25 -9.19 11.61 -13.82
CA ILE A 25 -9.83 11.42 -15.14
C ILE A 25 -9.26 10.23 -15.92
N ARG A 26 -8.04 9.78 -15.59
CA ARG A 26 -7.34 8.67 -16.26
C ARG A 26 -6.87 7.65 -15.25
N LEU A 27 -7.82 7.00 -14.57
CA LEU A 27 -7.54 6.06 -13.48
C LEU A 27 -6.65 4.89 -13.92
N TRP A 28 -6.80 4.42 -15.15
CA TRP A 28 -6.05 3.28 -15.70
C TRP A 28 -4.65 3.63 -16.20
N GLY A 29 -4.29 4.92 -16.29
CA GLY A 29 -3.01 5.38 -16.79
C GLY A 29 -2.78 5.12 -18.29
N TYR A 30 -1.53 5.25 -18.71
CA TYR A 30 -0.99 4.91 -20.04
C TYR A 30 -0.83 3.40 -20.17
N LYS A 31 -1.85 2.72 -20.72
CA LYS A 31 -1.91 1.25 -20.80
C LYS A 31 -0.88 0.64 -21.76
N ASP A 32 -0.36 1.44 -22.68
CA ASP A 32 0.76 1.14 -23.57
C ASP A 32 2.07 0.88 -22.81
N ARG A 33 2.19 1.37 -21.57
CA ARG A 33 3.36 1.12 -20.72
C ARG A 33 3.18 -0.21 -19.98
N GLU A 34 4.11 -1.13 -20.19
CA GLU A 34 4.06 -2.49 -19.64
C GLU A 34 3.83 -2.52 -18.11
N PHE A 35 4.55 -1.70 -17.34
CA PHE A 35 4.39 -1.66 -15.88
C PHE A 35 3.01 -1.15 -15.43
N VAL A 36 2.34 -0.32 -16.24
CA VAL A 36 0.97 0.17 -15.97
C VAL A 36 -0.03 -0.94 -16.27
N ALA A 37 0.12 -1.64 -17.38
CA ALA A 37 -0.69 -2.80 -17.74
C ALA A 37 -0.57 -3.92 -16.70
N ALA A 38 0.66 -4.24 -16.27
CA ALA A 38 0.93 -5.20 -15.21
C ALA A 38 0.29 -4.76 -13.87
N GLY A 39 0.43 -3.48 -13.51
CA GLY A 39 -0.21 -2.91 -12.33
C GLY A 39 -1.74 -3.05 -12.37
N ASN A 40 -2.38 -2.73 -13.50
CA ASN A 40 -3.84 -2.86 -13.69
C ASN A 40 -4.33 -4.31 -13.55
N LYS A 41 -3.55 -5.25 -14.08
CA LYS A 41 -3.85 -6.70 -13.94
C LYS A 41 -3.72 -7.13 -12.49
N LEU A 42 -2.65 -6.72 -11.80
CA LEU A 42 -2.41 -7.04 -10.39
C LEU A 42 -3.49 -6.45 -9.49
N SER A 43 -3.89 -5.19 -9.71
CA SER A 43 -4.94 -4.54 -8.92
C SER A 43 -6.30 -5.22 -9.09
N SER A 44 -6.62 -5.67 -10.31
CA SER A 44 -7.85 -6.43 -10.58
C SER A 44 -7.84 -7.80 -9.87
N ARG A 45 -6.69 -8.49 -9.86
CA ARG A 45 -6.52 -9.77 -9.13
C ARG A 45 -6.66 -9.58 -7.62
N VAL A 46 -6.10 -8.50 -7.06
CA VAL A 46 -6.25 -8.20 -5.64
C VAL A 46 -7.70 -7.89 -5.29
N ALA A 47 -8.40 -7.08 -6.08
CA ALA A 47 -9.82 -6.82 -5.85
C ALA A 47 -10.66 -8.11 -5.85
N LEU A 48 -10.38 -9.04 -6.78
CA LEU A 48 -11.02 -10.36 -6.81
C LEU A 48 -10.67 -11.20 -5.58
N LEU A 49 -9.39 -11.22 -5.17
CA LEU A 49 -8.96 -11.95 -3.98
C LEU A 49 -9.67 -11.43 -2.72
N LEU A 50 -9.84 -10.11 -2.58
CA LEU A 50 -10.58 -9.51 -1.48
C LEU A 50 -12.06 -9.89 -1.49
N HIS A 51 -12.69 -9.95 -2.68
CA HIS A 51 -14.03 -10.50 -2.83
C HIS A 51 -14.12 -11.95 -2.32
N LEU A 52 -13.17 -12.80 -2.70
CA LEU A 52 -13.11 -14.19 -2.25
C LEU A 52 -12.87 -14.30 -0.74
N CYS A 53 -12.01 -13.46 -0.17
CA CYS A 53 -11.81 -13.39 1.27
C CYS A 53 -13.12 -13.08 2.00
N GLN A 54 -13.89 -12.10 1.52
CA GLN A 54 -15.20 -11.76 2.09
C GLN A 54 -16.19 -12.94 2.00
N TRP A 55 -16.31 -13.57 0.84
CA TRP A 55 -17.20 -14.73 0.68
C TRP A 55 -16.82 -15.94 1.53
N ARG A 56 -15.55 -16.05 1.93
CA ARG A 56 -15.04 -17.10 2.80
C ARG A 56 -14.96 -16.68 4.28
N ASN A 57 -15.56 -15.53 4.64
CA ASN A 57 -15.51 -14.97 5.99
C ASN A 57 -14.07 -14.86 6.55
N LEU A 58 -13.11 -14.53 5.68
CA LEU A 58 -11.71 -14.32 6.06
C LEU A 58 -11.46 -12.85 6.37
N ARG A 59 -10.71 -12.59 7.45
CA ARG A 59 -10.16 -11.27 7.72
C ARG A 59 -9.04 -10.98 6.74
N TRP A 60 -9.00 -9.78 6.19
CA TRP A 60 -7.95 -9.35 5.27
C TRP A 60 -7.48 -7.94 5.61
N LEU A 61 -6.22 -7.64 5.29
CA LEU A 61 -5.63 -6.32 5.41
C LEU A 61 -4.90 -5.99 4.10
N LEU A 62 -5.36 -4.97 3.40
CA LEU A 62 -4.71 -4.40 2.24
C LEU A 62 -3.92 -3.17 2.65
N GLU A 63 -2.67 -3.07 2.21
CA GLU A 63 -1.79 -1.94 2.48
C GLU A 63 -1.34 -1.25 1.18
N GLN A 64 -1.32 0.08 1.18
CA GLN A 64 -0.65 0.92 0.17
C GLN A 64 0.07 2.12 0.81
N PRO A 65 1.11 2.67 0.16
CA PRO A 65 1.63 3.97 0.54
C PRO A 65 0.56 5.06 0.43
N ASP A 66 0.68 6.09 1.28
CA ASP A 66 -0.23 7.23 1.24
C ASP A 66 -0.17 7.95 -0.12
N GLY A 67 -1.32 8.45 -0.58
CA GLY A 67 -1.48 9.05 -1.90
C GLY A 67 -1.52 8.07 -3.09
N SER A 68 -1.59 6.76 -2.84
CA SER A 68 -1.83 5.75 -3.88
C SER A 68 -3.15 5.99 -4.63
N MET A 69 -3.14 5.78 -5.94
CA MET A 69 -4.33 5.83 -6.80
C MET A 69 -5.17 4.55 -6.77
N LEU A 70 -4.66 3.48 -6.14
CA LEU A 70 -5.34 2.18 -6.05
C LEU A 70 -6.81 2.26 -5.58
N PRO A 71 -7.16 2.97 -4.47
CA PRO A 71 -8.54 3.01 -4.00
C PRO A 71 -9.50 3.64 -5.01
N HIS A 72 -9.02 4.51 -5.90
CA HIS A 72 -9.86 5.18 -6.90
C HIS A 72 -10.15 4.32 -8.12
N LEU A 73 -9.49 3.17 -8.30
CA LEU A 73 -9.76 2.31 -9.45
C LEU A 73 -11.21 1.77 -9.39
N PRO A 74 -11.89 1.62 -10.54
CA PRO A 74 -13.28 1.15 -10.58
C PRO A 74 -13.52 -0.17 -9.84
N ARG A 75 -12.56 -1.10 -9.89
CA ARG A 75 -12.68 -2.40 -9.20
C ARG A 75 -12.66 -2.27 -7.67
N PHE A 76 -11.91 -1.32 -7.14
CA PHE A 76 -11.91 -1.06 -5.70
C PHE A 76 -13.15 -0.27 -5.28
N GLN A 77 -13.60 0.68 -6.09
CA GLN A 77 -14.88 1.37 -5.84
C GLN A 77 -16.06 0.39 -5.80
N GLN A 78 -16.11 -0.57 -6.72
CA GLN A 78 -17.11 -1.65 -6.70
C GLN A 78 -17.02 -2.51 -5.43
N LEU A 79 -15.80 -2.80 -4.96
CA LEU A 79 -15.59 -3.56 -3.72
C LEU A 79 -16.10 -2.78 -2.49
N TRP A 80 -15.80 -1.48 -2.43
CA TRP A 80 -16.21 -0.58 -1.33
C TRP A 80 -17.71 -0.36 -1.28
N GLN A 81 -18.39 -0.36 -2.43
CA GLN A 81 -19.85 -0.29 -2.49
C GLN A 81 -20.53 -1.56 -2.00
N LYS A 82 -19.86 -2.72 -2.12
CA LYS A 82 -20.44 -4.02 -1.80
C LYS A 82 -20.22 -4.47 -0.36
N PHE A 83 -19.14 -4.03 0.27
CA PHE A 83 -18.79 -4.47 1.61
C PHE A 83 -18.45 -3.29 2.50
N HIS A 84 -18.76 -3.43 3.78
CA HIS A 84 -18.24 -2.52 4.78
C HIS A 84 -16.72 -2.72 4.92
N VAL A 85 -15.97 -1.64 4.71
CA VAL A 85 -14.51 -1.65 4.75
C VAL A 85 -14.03 -0.51 5.62
N TYR A 86 -13.27 -0.88 6.65
CA TYR A 86 -12.61 0.05 7.55
C TYR A 86 -11.31 0.52 6.91
N GLN A 87 -10.99 1.78 7.14
CA GLN A 87 -9.76 2.40 6.65
C GLN A 87 -8.99 3.03 7.79
N GLY A 88 -7.68 2.84 7.77
CA GLY A 88 -6.77 3.51 8.69
C GLY A 88 -5.51 4.00 7.97
N SER A 89 -4.62 4.59 8.74
CA SER A 89 -3.26 4.89 8.30
C SER A 89 -2.27 4.60 9.41
N PHE A 90 -1.04 4.30 9.06
CA PHE A 90 0.05 4.16 10.01
C PHE A 90 1.37 4.68 9.44
N TRP A 91 2.31 4.98 10.33
CA TRP A 91 3.68 5.35 9.99
C TRP A 91 4.58 4.12 10.10
N MET A 92 5.19 3.73 8.98
CA MET A 92 6.06 2.55 8.90
C MET A 92 7.26 2.65 9.85
N GLY A 93 7.72 3.87 10.18
CA GLY A 93 8.77 4.08 11.17
C GLY A 93 8.40 3.62 12.59
N LYS A 94 7.11 3.66 12.99
CA LYS A 94 6.64 3.11 14.27
C LYS A 94 6.71 1.57 14.31
N PHE A 95 6.81 0.93 13.15
CA PHE A 95 7.05 -0.51 13.01
C PHE A 95 8.52 -0.82 12.70
N LYS A 96 9.46 0.04 13.14
CA LYS A 96 10.92 -0.10 12.92
C LYS A 96 11.32 -0.13 11.44
N GLY A 97 10.47 0.41 10.55
CA GLY A 97 10.84 0.60 9.15
C GLY A 97 11.95 1.64 9.01
N PRO A 98 12.77 1.58 7.95
CA PRO A 98 13.95 2.44 7.80
C PRO A 98 13.63 3.91 7.50
N THR A 99 12.36 4.23 7.27
CA THR A 99 11.90 5.56 6.86
C THR A 99 10.50 5.84 7.42
N PRO A 100 10.14 7.10 7.71
CA PRO A 100 8.84 7.45 8.25
C PRO A 100 7.85 7.60 7.10
N LYS A 101 7.61 6.52 6.36
CA LYS A 101 6.57 6.52 5.32
C LYS A 101 5.22 6.38 5.97
N ARG A 102 4.26 7.18 5.51
CA ARG A 102 2.85 6.96 5.83
C ARG A 102 2.23 5.97 4.85
N HIS A 103 1.49 5.02 5.39
CA HIS A 103 0.77 4.01 4.65
C HIS A 103 -0.72 4.07 5.02
N ARG A 104 -1.58 3.77 4.05
CA ARG A 104 -3.02 3.57 4.22
C ARG A 104 -3.32 2.07 4.22
N ILE A 105 -4.28 1.69 5.05
CA ILE A 105 -4.74 0.32 5.16
C ILE A 105 -6.25 0.25 5.00
N TRP A 106 -6.71 -0.87 4.45
CA TRP A 106 -8.12 -1.23 4.31
C TRP A 106 -8.33 -2.65 4.83
N SER A 107 -9.44 -2.90 5.50
CA SER A 107 -9.76 -4.21 6.08
C SER A 107 -11.26 -4.36 6.29
N CYS A 108 -11.75 -5.59 6.31
CA CYS A 108 -13.11 -5.92 6.75
C CYS A 108 -13.26 -6.01 8.28
N CYS A 109 -12.18 -5.84 9.04
CA CYS A 109 -12.13 -6.01 10.49
C CYS A 109 -11.71 -4.70 11.17
N PHE A 110 -12.62 -4.12 11.96
CA PHE A 110 -12.42 -2.86 12.69
C PHE A 110 -11.26 -2.96 13.68
N ASP A 111 -11.28 -3.96 14.57
CA ASP A 111 -10.28 -4.12 15.64
C ASP A 111 -8.85 -4.20 15.09
N LEU A 112 -8.69 -4.80 13.91
CA LEU A 112 -7.40 -4.87 13.23
C LEU A 112 -6.92 -3.47 12.80
N VAL A 113 -7.81 -2.67 12.20
CA VAL A 113 -7.48 -1.31 11.76
C VAL A 113 -7.23 -0.39 12.96
N ASP A 114 -8.14 -0.42 13.94
CA ASP A 114 -8.06 0.37 15.16
C ASP A 114 -6.80 0.03 15.97
N GLY A 115 -6.48 -1.25 16.15
CA GLY A 115 -5.25 -1.69 16.82
C GLY A 115 -3.99 -1.18 16.13
N ILE A 116 -3.95 -1.18 14.79
CA ILE A 116 -2.82 -0.63 14.03
C ILE A 116 -2.75 0.90 14.20
N GLN A 117 -3.88 1.60 14.15
CA GLN A 117 -3.92 3.06 14.32
C GLN A 117 -3.53 3.50 15.73
N LYS A 118 -4.00 2.82 16.77
CA LYS A 118 -3.60 3.09 18.16
C LYS A 118 -2.09 2.94 18.34
N ARG A 119 -1.49 1.92 17.70
CA ARG A 119 -0.05 1.66 17.80
C ARG A 119 0.81 2.59 16.96
N ALA A 120 0.37 2.96 15.76
CA ALA A 120 1.24 3.57 14.75
C ALA A 120 0.56 4.64 13.88
N GLY A 121 -0.65 5.07 14.22
CA GLY A 121 -1.44 6.03 13.43
C GLY A 121 -0.89 7.46 13.42
N HIS A 122 -0.09 7.80 14.42
CA HIS A 122 0.52 9.12 14.56
C HIS A 122 2.04 9.02 14.77
N MET A 123 2.77 10.01 14.28
CA MET A 123 4.22 10.17 14.48
C MET A 123 4.51 11.67 14.54
N LEU A 124 5.24 12.11 15.58
CA LEU A 124 5.61 13.50 15.76
C LEU A 124 6.70 13.91 14.75
N LYS A 125 6.77 15.21 14.44
CA LYS A 125 7.83 15.74 13.55
C LYS A 125 9.24 15.50 14.09
N SER A 126 9.42 15.56 15.42
CA SER A 126 10.69 15.23 16.08
C SER A 126 11.09 13.79 15.80
N GLU A 127 10.17 12.84 16.01
CA GLU A 127 10.40 11.42 15.70
C GLU A 127 10.68 11.20 14.21
N MET A 128 9.99 11.91 13.31
CA MET A 128 10.26 11.83 11.86
C MET A 128 11.66 12.32 11.50
N SER A 129 12.19 13.32 12.22
CA SER A 129 13.51 13.91 11.96
C SER A 129 14.68 13.00 12.32
N GLU A 130 14.45 12.00 13.19
CA GLU A 130 15.46 11.00 13.55
C GLU A 130 15.83 10.08 12.37
N PHE A 131 14.94 9.97 11.38
CA PHE A 131 15.18 9.15 10.19
C PHE A 131 16.08 9.88 9.18
N LYS A 132 17.36 9.49 9.16
CA LYS A 132 18.37 10.06 8.26
C LYS A 132 18.17 9.69 6.78
N LYS A 133 17.48 8.58 6.48
CA LYS A 133 17.35 8.06 5.12
C LYS A 133 16.20 8.74 4.37
N THR A 134 16.53 9.49 3.32
CA THR A 134 15.55 10.06 2.39
C THR A 134 15.45 9.23 1.11
N LEU A 135 14.23 8.88 0.72
CA LEU A 135 13.95 8.05 -0.48
C LEU A 135 13.64 8.86 -1.73
N VAL A 136 13.50 10.17 -1.54
CA VAL A 136 13.09 11.09 -2.59
C VAL A 136 14.17 12.16 -2.68
N ARG A 137 14.63 12.42 -3.90
CA ARG A 137 15.46 13.57 -4.24
C ARG A 137 14.54 14.69 -4.71
N ARG A 138 14.75 15.89 -4.17
CA ARG A 138 14.15 17.12 -4.69
C ARG A 138 15.08 17.69 -5.76
N TYR A 139 14.52 18.13 -6.88
CA TYR A 139 15.26 18.81 -7.94
C TYR A 139 14.39 19.89 -8.55
N GLU A 140 15.01 20.89 -9.16
CA GLU A 140 14.33 21.92 -9.93
C GLU A 140 14.43 21.55 -11.41
N ASP A 141 13.31 21.63 -12.14
CA ASP A 141 13.32 21.37 -13.57
C ASP A 141 13.77 22.61 -14.37
N LYS A 142 13.89 22.48 -15.70
CA LYS A 142 14.30 23.58 -16.58
C LYS A 142 13.34 24.78 -16.56
N LEU A 143 12.14 24.63 -15.99
CA LEU A 143 11.12 25.66 -15.88
C LEU A 143 11.07 26.28 -14.48
N GLY A 144 12.06 26.00 -13.62
CA GLY A 144 12.09 26.49 -12.24
C GLY A 144 11.12 25.77 -11.30
N GLN A 145 10.47 24.69 -11.74
CA GLN A 145 9.47 24.00 -10.94
C GLN A 145 10.12 22.96 -10.03
N LYS A 146 9.77 22.97 -8.75
CA LYS A 146 10.22 21.97 -7.78
C LYS A 146 9.57 20.61 -8.08
N ARG A 147 10.41 19.62 -8.37
CA ARG A 147 10.04 18.23 -8.66
C ARG A 147 10.65 17.26 -7.65
N TYR A 148 10.11 16.06 -7.66
CA TYR A 148 10.51 14.97 -6.79
C TYR A 148 10.80 13.74 -7.65
N SER A 149 11.93 13.08 -7.42
CA SER A 149 12.26 11.79 -8.03
C SER A 149 12.64 10.78 -6.96
N GLY A 150 12.22 9.54 -7.16
CA GLY A 150 12.59 8.44 -6.27
C GLY A 150 14.05 8.06 -6.43
N LYS A 151 14.78 7.88 -5.33
CA LYS A 151 16.12 7.27 -5.38
C LYS A 151 15.97 5.76 -5.54
N GLN A 152 16.22 5.25 -6.73
CA GLN A 152 15.82 3.88 -7.11
C GLN A 152 16.38 2.78 -6.20
N LYS A 153 17.67 2.90 -5.81
CA LYS A 153 18.33 1.92 -4.94
C LYS A 153 17.67 1.87 -3.57
N GLU A 154 17.50 3.02 -2.94
CA GLU A 154 16.91 3.14 -1.61
C GLU A 154 15.42 2.79 -1.62
N LEU A 155 14.71 3.12 -2.70
CA LEU A 155 13.32 2.70 -2.88
C LEU A 155 13.21 1.19 -2.96
N ARG A 156 14.05 0.53 -3.76
CA ARG A 156 14.07 -0.94 -3.87
C ARG A 156 14.42 -1.60 -2.55
N GLU A 157 15.41 -1.10 -1.82
CA GLU A 157 15.76 -1.57 -0.48
C GLU A 157 14.60 -1.37 0.52
N SER A 158 13.84 -0.28 0.39
CA SER A 158 12.69 -0.01 1.24
C SER A 158 11.44 -0.84 0.91
N GLN A 159 11.47 -1.62 -0.18
CA GLN A 159 10.39 -2.52 -0.59
C GLN A 159 10.54 -3.92 0.03
N ILE A 160 11.63 -4.19 0.74
CA ILE A 160 11.78 -5.43 1.51
C ILE A 160 10.74 -5.40 2.63
N LEU A 161 9.75 -6.28 2.56
CA LEU A 161 8.79 -6.48 3.64
C LEU A 161 9.57 -6.90 4.89
N GLY A 162 9.61 -6.03 5.91
CA GLY A 162 10.31 -6.30 7.18
C GLY A 162 9.72 -7.45 8.00
N PHE A 163 8.66 -8.09 7.51
CA PHE A 163 8.06 -9.27 8.12
C PHE A 163 8.54 -10.52 7.39
N LYS A 164 9.45 -11.27 8.01
CA LYS A 164 9.58 -12.70 7.70
C LYS A 164 8.31 -13.37 8.22
N PHE A 165 7.45 -13.84 7.33
CA PHE A 165 6.35 -14.72 7.72
C PHE A 165 6.95 -16.04 8.18
N THR A 166 7.15 -16.22 9.49
CA THR A 166 7.20 -17.56 10.05
C THR A 166 5.79 -18.13 9.93
N PHE A 167 5.57 -18.98 8.93
CA PHE A 167 4.37 -19.79 8.87
C PHE A 167 4.37 -20.69 10.10
N CYS A 168 3.61 -20.32 11.13
CA CYS A 168 3.21 -21.29 12.14
C CYS A 168 2.36 -22.32 11.39
N ARG A 169 2.93 -23.50 11.11
CA ARG A 169 2.14 -24.65 10.65
C ARG A 169 1.01 -24.82 11.66
N ALA A 170 -0.24 -24.85 11.19
CA ALA A 170 -1.33 -25.27 12.04
C ALA A 170 -0.96 -26.65 12.60
N PRO A 171 -1.19 -26.92 13.90
CA PRO A 171 -1.01 -28.26 14.43
C PRO A 171 -1.84 -29.22 13.58
N ASN A 172 -1.23 -30.35 13.19
CA ASN A 172 -1.93 -31.38 12.44
C ASN A 172 -3.24 -31.72 13.18
N PRO A 173 -4.38 -31.81 12.47
CA PRO A 173 -5.59 -32.32 13.09
C PRO A 173 -5.26 -33.70 13.65
N VAL A 174 -5.35 -33.82 14.96
CA VAL A 174 -5.27 -35.12 15.63
C VAL A 174 -6.46 -35.90 15.11
N ASN A 175 -6.20 -36.99 14.37
CA ASN A 175 -7.23 -37.94 13.97
C ASN A 175 -7.99 -38.37 15.23
N ARG A 176 -9.26 -37.99 15.33
CA ARG A 176 -10.21 -38.53 16.30
C ARG A 176 -11.03 -39.62 15.64
#